data_AF-R0I6J7-F1
#
_entry.id   AF-R0I6J7-F1
#
_cell.length_a   1.000
_cell.length_b   1.000
_cell.length_c   1.000
_cell.angle_alpha   90.00
_cell.angle_beta   90.00
_cell.angle_gamma   90.00
#
_symmetry.space_group_name_H-M   'P 1'
#
loop_
_entity.id
_entity.type
_entity.pdbx_description
1 polymer ?
#
loop_
_entity_poly.entity_id
_entity_poly.type
_entity_poly.pdbx_seq_one_letter_code
_entity_poly.pdbx_strand_id
1 'polypeptide(L)'
;YAIGYKNSKSCRSYKILRFADSISKSFVVYQLYDLNSNSWSVFDVPSDWYTQDDARGVSVKGNTYWSAKEKYLSMGEMAHFLICFDFTRGKFGRRLPLPFQFDRIGGTHWDEDLEIWVTVKIEPGTVSWNKFGVTAAGSFFIHQENKLAVLFNKGKYHKVKTPRRNTAYIIGEDGYFRKLDLGEETSEIHDCPLDCSYVPSSVQIKQRGKKKKKKKKSEEKGGT
;
A
#
# COMPACT_ATOMS: atom_id res chain seq x y z
N TYR A 1 -3.63 -4.50 -11.58
CA TYR A 1 -4.88 -5.14 -11.14
C TYR A 1 -5.33 -4.52 -9.82
N ALA A 2 -6.64 -4.51 -9.55
CA ALA A 2 -7.23 -4.10 -8.28
C ALA A 2 -8.55 -4.84 -8.02
N ILE A 3 -8.91 -4.93 -6.74
CA ILE A 3 -10.15 -5.55 -6.28
C ILE A 3 -10.95 -4.51 -5.51
N GLY A 4 -12.22 -4.39 -5.88
CA GLY A 4 -13.18 -3.55 -5.21
C GLY A 4 -14.55 -4.21 -5.17
N TYR A 5 -15.52 -3.52 -4.57
CA TYR A 5 -16.87 -4.03 -4.46
C TYR A 5 -17.90 -2.90 -4.44
N LYS A 6 -19.11 -3.22 -4.86
CA LYS A 6 -20.31 -2.45 -4.54
C LYS A 6 -21.10 -3.17 -3.45
N ASN A 7 -21.68 -2.42 -2.53
CA ASN A 7 -22.64 -2.99 -1.58
C ASN A 7 -23.95 -3.31 -2.32
N SER A 8 -24.48 -4.50 -2.11
CA SER A 8 -25.82 -4.89 -2.57
C SER A 8 -26.71 -5.21 -1.35
N LYS A 9 -27.99 -5.50 -1.58
CA LYS A 9 -28.97 -5.74 -0.50
C LYS A 9 -28.58 -6.91 0.43
N SER A 10 -27.87 -7.91 -0.06
CA SER A 10 -27.54 -9.14 0.69
C SER A 10 -26.04 -9.38 0.91
N CYS A 11 -25.18 -8.86 0.03
CA CYS A 11 -23.73 -9.06 0.13
C CYS A 11 -22.91 -8.03 -0.67
N ARG A 12 -21.59 -8.11 -0.59
CA ARG A 12 -20.68 -7.34 -1.45
C ARG A 12 -20.58 -8.01 -2.82
N SER A 13 -20.84 -7.25 -3.88
CA SER A 13 -20.62 -7.67 -5.27
C SER A 13 -19.21 -7.22 -5.66
N TYR A 14 -18.29 -8.17 -5.61
CA TYR A 14 -16.87 -7.95 -5.89
C TYR A 14 -16.61 -7.88 -7.39
N LYS A 15 -15.60 -7.09 -7.75
CA LYS A 15 -15.13 -6.94 -9.11
C LYS A 15 -13.62 -6.84 -9.16
N ILE A 16 -13.04 -7.28 -10.27
CA ILE A 16 -11.60 -7.19 -10.53
C ILE A 16 -11.39 -6.18 -11.65
N LEU A 17 -10.65 -5.13 -11.36
CA LEU A 17 -10.15 -4.19 -12.34
C LEU A 17 -8.78 -4.64 -12.82
N ARG A 18 -8.57 -4.67 -14.13
CA ARG A 18 -7.23 -4.58 -14.72
C ARG A 18 -7.21 -3.39 -15.66
N PHE A 19 -6.18 -2.58 -15.56
CA PHE A 19 -5.98 -1.49 -16.49
C PHE A 19 -4.50 -1.43 -16.85
N ALA A 20 -4.23 -0.89 -18.02
CA ALA A 20 -2.91 -0.56 -18.48
C ALA A 20 -2.93 0.88 -18.97
N ASP A 21 -2.03 1.67 -18.43
CA ASP A 21 -1.78 3.04 -18.82
C ASP A 21 -0.36 3.17 -19.38
N SER A 22 -0.12 4.22 -20.16
CA SER A 22 1.19 4.48 -20.76
C SER A 22 1.35 5.96 -21.00
N ILE A 23 2.55 6.49 -20.73
CA ILE A 23 2.90 7.90 -20.97
C ILE A 23 2.70 8.27 -22.45
N SER A 24 2.98 7.34 -23.38
CA SER A 24 2.87 7.60 -24.81
C SER A 24 1.44 7.56 -25.35
N LYS A 25 0.47 7.04 -24.57
CA LYS A 25 -0.93 6.90 -25.00
C LYS A 25 -1.80 8.00 -24.39
N SER A 26 -2.72 8.55 -25.18
CA SER A 26 -3.71 9.54 -24.72
C SER A 26 -4.95 8.93 -24.04
N PHE A 27 -4.98 7.61 -23.86
CA PHE A 27 -6.09 6.88 -23.25
C PHE A 27 -5.61 5.79 -22.30
N VAL A 28 -6.49 5.37 -21.41
CA VAL A 28 -6.30 4.20 -20.54
C VAL A 28 -7.32 3.14 -20.94
N VAL A 29 -6.82 1.93 -21.17
CA VAL A 29 -7.65 0.74 -21.38
C VAL A 29 -7.85 0.09 -20.03
N TYR A 30 -9.10 -0.09 -19.63
CA TYR A 30 -9.41 -0.88 -18.46
C TYR A 30 -10.50 -1.90 -18.72
N GLN A 31 -10.39 -2.99 -18.00
CA GLN A 31 -11.32 -4.10 -18.05
C GLN A 31 -11.78 -4.42 -16.64
N LEU A 32 -13.09 -4.60 -16.52
CA LEU A 32 -13.76 -4.85 -15.27
C LEU A 32 -14.42 -6.22 -15.36
N TYR A 33 -13.98 -7.13 -14.50
CA TYR A 33 -14.60 -8.44 -14.32
C TYR A 33 -15.59 -8.37 -13.18
N ASP A 34 -16.84 -8.72 -13.43
CA ASP A 34 -17.88 -8.84 -12.41
C ASP A 34 -18.04 -10.31 -12.01
N LEU A 35 -17.76 -10.60 -10.74
CA LEU A 35 -17.79 -11.97 -10.22
C LEU A 35 -19.21 -12.55 -10.23
N ASN A 36 -20.25 -11.71 -10.13
CA ASN A 36 -21.62 -12.19 -10.07
C ASN A 36 -22.13 -12.62 -11.43
N SER A 37 -21.77 -11.90 -12.50
CA SER A 37 -22.14 -12.24 -13.87
C SER A 37 -21.12 -13.12 -14.58
N ASN A 38 -19.96 -13.38 -13.95
CA ASN A 38 -18.84 -14.11 -14.54
C ASN A 38 -18.45 -13.56 -15.92
N SER A 39 -18.38 -12.24 -16.05
CA SER A 39 -18.16 -11.58 -17.35
C SER A 39 -17.21 -10.40 -17.27
N TRP A 40 -16.52 -10.16 -18.38
CA TRP A 40 -15.63 -9.00 -18.58
C TRP A 40 -16.37 -7.89 -19.32
N SER A 41 -16.10 -6.65 -18.92
CA SER A 41 -16.43 -5.43 -19.67
C SER A 41 -15.14 -4.67 -19.98
N VAL A 42 -15.03 -4.10 -21.18
CA VAL A 42 -13.85 -3.38 -21.65
C VAL A 42 -14.22 -1.92 -21.91
N PHE A 43 -13.35 -1.00 -21.50
CA PHE A 43 -13.55 0.43 -21.62
C PHE A 43 -12.26 1.12 -22.05
N ASP A 44 -12.40 2.03 -23.02
CA ASP A 44 -11.35 2.94 -23.44
C ASP A 44 -11.76 4.35 -23.07
N VAL A 45 -10.98 5.00 -22.20
CA VAL A 45 -11.30 6.34 -21.72
C VAL A 45 -10.11 7.25 -21.94
N PRO A 46 -10.32 8.44 -22.55
CA PRO A 46 -9.28 9.46 -22.63
C PRO A 46 -8.68 9.73 -21.26
N SER A 47 -7.35 9.79 -21.20
CA SER A 47 -6.62 9.97 -19.95
C SER A 47 -5.36 10.78 -20.20
N ASP A 48 -5.25 11.83 -19.41
CA ASP A 48 -4.13 12.75 -19.31
C ASP A 48 -3.20 12.38 -18.13
N TRP A 49 -3.34 11.19 -17.56
CA TRP A 49 -2.55 10.75 -16.41
C TRP A 49 -1.93 9.37 -16.61
N TYR A 50 -0.87 9.11 -15.87
CA TYR A 50 -0.24 7.79 -15.76
C TYR A 50 0.14 7.48 -14.30
N THR A 51 0.18 6.20 -13.96
CA THR A 51 0.68 5.62 -12.71
C THR A 51 2.12 5.15 -12.92
N GLN A 52 2.94 5.21 -11.88
CA GLN A 52 4.30 4.64 -11.96
C GLN A 52 4.21 3.10 -11.98
N ASP A 53 5.17 2.44 -12.65
CA ASP A 53 5.15 0.98 -12.86
C ASP A 53 5.15 0.17 -11.54
N ASP A 54 5.65 0.76 -10.46
CA ASP A 54 5.70 0.21 -9.11
C ASP A 54 4.53 0.65 -8.22
N ALA A 55 3.68 1.59 -8.67
CA ALA A 55 2.60 2.15 -7.89
C ALA A 55 1.53 1.09 -7.57
N ARG A 56 1.52 0.62 -6.33
CA ARG A 56 0.49 -0.29 -5.82
C ARG A 56 -0.75 0.50 -5.44
N GLY A 57 -1.91 0.04 -5.92
CA GLY A 57 -3.20 0.63 -5.55
C GLY A 57 -3.59 0.26 -4.13
N VAL A 58 -4.21 1.19 -3.42
CA VAL A 58 -4.73 0.98 -2.06
C VAL A 58 -6.25 0.93 -2.10
N SER A 59 -6.84 -0.15 -1.60
CA SER A 59 -8.31 -0.31 -1.57
C SER A 59 -8.90 0.17 -0.24
N VAL A 60 -9.84 1.11 -0.31
CA VAL A 60 -10.57 1.67 0.86
C VAL A 60 -12.06 1.68 0.55
N LYS A 61 -12.88 1.14 1.46
CA LYS A 61 -14.35 1.11 1.37
C LYS A 61 -14.90 0.57 0.03
N GLY A 62 -14.20 -0.40 -0.57
CA GLY A 62 -14.62 -1.03 -1.83
C GLY A 62 -14.16 -0.31 -3.10
N ASN A 63 -13.48 0.83 -2.98
CA ASN A 63 -12.82 1.53 -4.08
C ASN A 63 -11.31 1.39 -4.01
N THR A 64 -10.61 1.64 -5.11
CA THR A 64 -9.14 1.58 -5.14
C THR A 64 -8.56 2.90 -5.62
N TYR A 65 -7.46 3.30 -4.99
CA TYR A 65 -6.79 4.57 -5.19
C TYR A 65 -5.33 4.35 -5.60
N TRP A 66 -4.82 5.20 -6.49
CA TRP A 66 -3.42 5.18 -6.92
C TRP A 66 -2.84 6.58 -6.94
N SER A 67 -1.53 6.67 -6.69
CA SER A 67 -0.75 7.85 -7.05
C SER A 67 -0.59 7.90 -8.56
N ALA A 68 -0.87 9.07 -9.14
CA ALA A 68 -0.76 9.33 -10.57
C ALA A 68 -0.12 10.68 -10.81
N LYS A 69 0.40 10.85 -12.02
CA LYS A 69 0.98 12.10 -12.51
C LYS A 69 0.31 12.52 -13.80
N GLU A 70 0.31 13.82 -14.04
CA GLU A 70 -0.10 14.37 -15.32
C GLU A 70 0.88 14.00 -16.44
N LYS A 71 0.35 13.73 -17.62
CA LYS A 71 1.12 13.56 -18.86
C LYS A 71 1.46 14.93 -19.45
N TYR A 72 2.57 15.00 -20.17
CA TYR A 72 2.93 16.13 -21.04
C TYR A 72 3.21 17.50 -20.37
N LEU A 73 3.39 17.56 -19.04
CA LEU A 73 3.93 18.78 -18.43
C LEU A 73 5.42 18.95 -18.81
N SER A 74 5.78 20.19 -19.16
CA SER A 74 7.15 20.62 -19.47
C SER A 74 8.11 20.25 -18.34
N MET A 75 9.35 19.87 -18.68
CA MET A 75 10.40 19.43 -17.75
C MET A 75 10.58 20.41 -16.57
N GLY A 76 9.87 20.18 -15.47
CA GLY A 76 9.95 21.03 -14.27
C GLY A 76 8.76 20.89 -13.33
N GLU A 77 7.53 20.81 -13.85
CA GLU A 77 6.32 20.74 -13.02
C GLU A 77 5.65 19.38 -13.25
N MET A 78 5.66 18.47 -12.28
CA MET A 78 4.83 17.27 -12.33
C MET A 78 3.80 17.37 -11.23
N ALA A 79 2.55 17.67 -11.58
CA ALA A 79 1.45 17.60 -10.64
C ALA A 79 1.21 16.12 -10.25
N HIS A 80 1.39 15.82 -8.97
CA HIS A 80 1.03 14.54 -8.38
C HIS A 80 -0.37 14.62 -7.78
N PHE A 81 -1.17 13.59 -8.00
CA PHE A 81 -2.54 13.49 -7.45
C PHE A 81 -2.92 12.03 -7.21
N LEU A 82 -4.02 11.82 -6.49
CA LEU A 82 -4.65 10.51 -6.40
C LEU A 82 -5.74 10.36 -7.45
N ILE A 83 -5.77 9.20 -8.11
CA ILE A 83 -6.91 8.75 -8.90
C ILE A 83 -7.67 7.67 -8.14
N CYS A 84 -8.98 7.61 -8.34
CA CYS A 84 -9.86 6.63 -7.71
C CYS A 84 -10.63 5.88 -8.79
N PHE A 85 -10.63 4.55 -8.76
CA PHE A 85 -11.62 3.77 -9.48
C PHE A 85 -12.82 3.50 -8.56
N ASP A 86 -13.96 4.09 -8.90
CA ASP A 86 -15.22 3.89 -8.20
C ASP A 86 -15.89 2.61 -8.72
N PHE A 87 -15.84 1.53 -7.94
CA PHE A 87 -16.40 0.24 -8.33
C PHE A 87 -17.93 0.21 -8.28
N THR A 88 -18.55 1.15 -7.56
CA THR A 88 -20.00 1.31 -7.55
C THR A 88 -20.47 1.90 -8.86
N ARG A 89 -19.75 2.91 -9.39
CA ARG A 89 -20.06 3.58 -10.67
C ARG A 89 -19.39 2.94 -11.88
N GLY A 90 -18.40 2.07 -11.67
CA GLY A 90 -17.66 1.37 -12.72
C GLY A 90 -16.75 2.27 -13.55
N LYS A 91 -16.22 3.35 -12.97
CA LYS A 91 -15.38 4.31 -13.70
C LYS A 91 -14.41 5.07 -12.78
N PHE A 92 -13.41 5.70 -13.37
CA PHE A 92 -12.54 6.62 -12.64
C PHE A 92 -13.31 7.87 -12.17
N GLY A 93 -13.06 8.26 -10.93
CA GLY A 93 -13.57 9.49 -10.32
C GLY A 93 -12.75 10.73 -10.71
N ARG A 94 -13.05 11.86 -10.07
CA ARG A 94 -12.24 13.07 -10.21
C ARG A 94 -10.86 12.87 -9.58
N ARG A 95 -9.87 13.60 -10.09
CA ARG A 95 -8.54 13.70 -9.46
C ARG A 95 -8.69 14.26 -8.06
N LEU A 96 -7.98 13.66 -7.12
CA LEU A 96 -7.95 14.05 -5.72
C LEU A 96 -6.61 14.74 -5.44
N PRO A 97 -6.62 15.98 -4.94
CA PRO A 97 -5.38 16.70 -4.69
C PRO A 97 -4.59 16.02 -3.56
N LEU A 98 -3.28 15.96 -3.74
CA LEU A 98 -2.36 15.67 -2.64
C LEU A 98 -2.18 16.92 -1.77
N PRO A 99 -1.81 16.75 -0.50
CA PRO A 99 -1.61 17.89 0.40
C PRO A 99 -0.30 18.64 0.16
N PHE A 100 0.53 18.18 -0.78
CA PHE A 100 1.81 18.77 -1.17
C PHE A 100 1.95 18.79 -2.70
N GLN A 101 2.71 19.76 -3.20
CA GLN A 101 3.20 19.78 -4.58
C GLN A 101 4.68 19.35 -4.56
N PHE A 102 5.03 18.38 -5.41
CA PHE A 102 6.43 18.00 -5.59
C PHE A 102 7.10 19.01 -6.52
N ASP A 103 7.62 20.10 -5.95
CA ASP A 103 8.48 21.02 -6.70
C ASP A 103 9.88 20.41 -6.78
N ARG A 104 10.21 19.81 -7.93
CA ARG A 104 11.59 19.40 -8.24
C ARG A 104 12.42 20.63 -8.58
N ILE A 105 12.72 21.47 -7.60
CA ILE A 105 13.74 22.50 -7.75
C ILE A 105 15.09 21.80 -7.52
N GLY A 106 15.91 21.76 -8.57
CA GLY A 106 17.18 21.05 -8.59
C GLY A 106 18.08 21.39 -7.40
N GLY A 107 18.29 20.41 -6.51
CA GLY A 107 19.20 20.51 -5.39
C GLY A 107 19.64 19.11 -4.96
N THR A 108 20.93 18.83 -5.02
CA THR A 108 21.59 17.56 -4.71
C THR A 108 21.72 17.31 -3.19
N HIS A 109 20.70 17.61 -2.40
CA HIS A 109 20.73 17.42 -0.95
C HIS A 109 19.57 16.55 -0.47
N TRP A 110 19.84 15.26 -0.26
CA TRP A 110 18.90 14.28 0.32
C TRP A 110 18.75 14.43 1.84
N ASP A 111 18.64 15.65 2.37
CA ASP A 111 18.06 15.85 3.70
C ASP A 111 16.56 16.13 3.48
N GLU A 112 15.86 15.05 3.17
CA GLU A 112 14.41 15.07 2.92
C GLU A 112 13.68 14.94 4.26
N ASP A 113 13.06 16.03 4.69
CA ASP A 113 11.95 16.01 5.64
C ASP A 113 10.78 15.22 5.03
N LEU A 114 10.77 13.90 5.21
CA LEU A 114 9.73 13.02 4.67
C LEU A 114 8.42 13.12 5.47
N GLU A 115 7.56 14.06 5.07
CA GLU A 115 6.24 14.24 5.67
C GLU A 115 5.29 13.06 5.39
N ILE A 116 4.71 12.48 6.44
CA ILE A 116 3.66 11.47 6.31
C ILE A 116 2.31 12.18 6.34
N TRP A 117 1.51 11.97 5.30
CA TRP A 117 0.14 12.50 5.24
C TRP A 117 -0.85 11.35 5.30
N VAL A 118 -1.79 11.43 6.24
CA VAL A 118 -2.82 10.42 6.46
C VAL A 118 -4.17 11.02 6.14
N THR A 119 -4.99 10.32 5.36
CA THR A 119 -6.35 10.77 5.10
C THR A 119 -7.31 10.27 6.18
N VAL A 120 -8.04 11.20 6.82
CA VAL A 120 -9.11 10.87 7.78
C VAL A 120 -10.39 10.45 7.06
N LYS A 121 -10.59 11.01 5.87
CA LYS A 121 -11.78 10.77 5.05
C LYS A 121 -11.40 10.80 3.59
N ILE A 122 -11.71 9.70 2.90
CA ILE A 122 -11.59 9.58 1.47
C ILE A 122 -12.87 8.97 0.91
N GLU A 123 -13.38 9.58 -0.16
CA GLU A 123 -14.54 9.14 -0.94
C GLU A 123 -14.25 9.40 -2.43
N PRO A 124 -14.99 8.78 -3.37
CA PRO A 124 -14.84 9.07 -4.79
C PRO A 124 -15.07 10.56 -5.11
N GLY A 125 -13.99 11.33 -5.25
CA GLY A 125 -14.01 12.77 -5.56
C GLY A 125 -13.82 13.73 -4.37
N THR A 126 -13.55 13.23 -3.16
CA THR A 126 -13.15 14.09 -2.03
C THR A 126 -12.14 13.38 -1.13
N VAL A 127 -11.14 14.14 -0.67
CA VAL A 127 -10.13 13.69 0.28
C VAL A 127 -9.84 14.81 1.28
N SER A 128 -9.66 14.46 2.55
CA SER A 128 -9.14 15.37 3.58
C SER A 128 -7.89 14.77 4.20
N TRP A 129 -6.89 15.60 4.47
CA TRP A 129 -5.56 15.20 4.90
C TRP A 129 -5.23 15.73 6.29
N ASN A 130 -4.65 14.86 7.12
CA ASN A 130 -3.98 15.23 8.36
C ASN A 130 -2.48 15.02 8.19
N LYS A 131 -1.69 15.97 8.69
CA LYS A 131 -0.23 15.93 8.66
C LYS A 131 0.32 15.16 9.87
N PHE A 132 1.21 14.21 9.62
CA PHE A 132 2.07 13.57 10.61
C PHE A 132 3.53 13.93 10.24
N GLY A 133 4.15 14.81 11.02
CA GLY A 133 5.52 15.27 10.74
C GLY A 133 6.55 14.19 11.06
N VAL A 134 7.33 13.74 10.08
CA VAL A 134 8.45 12.81 10.28
C VAL A 134 9.52 13.00 9.21
N THR A 135 10.68 12.39 9.42
CA THR A 135 11.83 12.26 8.51
C THR A 135 12.24 10.78 8.47
N ALA A 136 11.74 9.95 7.55
CA ALA A 136 12.21 8.56 7.47
C ALA A 136 11.97 7.89 6.11
N ALA A 137 13.04 7.56 5.40
CA ALA A 137 12.97 6.63 4.27
C ALA A 137 12.74 5.19 4.79
N GLY A 138 11.53 4.64 4.61
CA GLY A 138 11.25 3.24 4.95
C GLY A 138 9.77 2.85 4.99
N SER A 139 9.46 1.66 5.52
CA SER A 139 8.10 1.15 5.67
C SER A 139 7.44 1.68 6.94
N PHE A 140 6.11 1.76 6.97
CA PHE A 140 5.37 2.23 8.12
C PHE A 140 4.06 1.47 8.31
N PHE A 141 3.58 1.41 9.56
CA PHE A 141 2.22 1.00 9.89
C PHE A 141 1.53 2.05 10.76
N ILE A 142 0.21 2.11 10.65
CA ILE A 142 -0.63 3.03 11.44
C ILE A 142 -1.53 2.18 12.34
N HIS A 143 -1.36 2.33 13.64
CA HIS A 143 -2.25 1.78 14.65
C HIS A 143 -3.39 2.77 14.91
N GLN A 144 -4.53 2.58 14.23
CA GLN A 144 -5.66 3.51 14.27
C GLN A 144 -6.25 3.73 15.67
N GLU A 145 -6.45 2.67 16.47
CA GLU A 145 -7.12 2.79 17.78
C GLU A 145 -6.28 3.61 18.77
N ASN A 146 -4.98 3.32 18.87
CA ASN A 146 -4.03 4.03 19.70
C ASN A 146 -3.50 5.33 19.06
N LYS A 147 -3.91 5.63 17.81
CA LYS A 147 -3.45 6.80 17.04
C LYS A 147 -1.92 6.90 16.97
N LEU A 148 -1.26 5.76 16.79
CA LEU A 148 0.20 5.67 16.66
C LEU A 148 0.60 5.36 15.21
N ALA A 149 1.66 5.99 14.73
CA ALA A 149 2.39 5.56 13.54
C ALA A 149 3.71 4.93 13.98
N VAL A 150 4.08 3.81 13.38
CA VAL A 150 5.38 3.18 13.57
C VAL A 150 6.10 3.12 12.25
N LEU A 151 7.31 3.66 12.20
CA LEU A 151 8.13 3.75 11.01
C LEU A 151 9.39 2.93 11.19
N PHE A 152 9.75 2.15 10.18
CA PHE A 152 10.99 1.40 10.13
C PHE A 152 11.95 2.09 9.17
N ASN A 153 13.07 2.57 9.68
CA ASN A 153 14.10 3.22 8.89
C ASN A 153 15.33 2.31 8.79
N LYS A 154 15.89 2.21 7.57
CA LYS A 154 17.21 1.60 7.36
C LYS A 154 18.28 2.68 7.51
N GLY A 155 19.29 2.44 8.34
CA GLY A 155 20.42 3.37 8.50
C GLY A 155 21.05 3.75 7.15
N LYS A 156 21.54 5.00 7.05
CA LYS A 156 22.19 5.55 5.84
C LYS A 156 23.33 4.61 5.38
N TYR A 157 23.49 4.43 4.06
CA TYR A 157 24.61 3.66 3.50
C TYR A 157 25.94 4.32 3.89
N HIS A 158 26.77 3.62 4.66
CA HIS A 158 28.14 4.03 4.91
C HIS A 158 29.06 3.31 3.91
N LYS A 159 30.02 4.03 3.31
CA LYS A 159 31.04 3.48 2.40
C LYS A 159 31.96 2.43 3.07
N VAL A 160 31.86 2.28 4.38
CA VAL A 160 32.62 1.31 5.19
C VAL A 160 31.67 0.18 5.57
N LYS A 161 32.16 -1.07 5.57
CA LYS A 161 31.44 -2.30 5.97
C LYS A 161 31.04 -2.30 7.46
N THR A 162 30.23 -1.35 7.89
CA THR A 162 29.57 -1.38 9.20
C THR A 162 28.19 -2.00 9.04
N PRO A 163 27.78 -2.95 9.91
CA PRO A 163 26.45 -3.55 9.84
C PRO A 163 25.37 -2.46 9.96
N ARG A 164 24.33 -2.56 9.13
CA ARG A 164 23.22 -1.59 9.14
C ARG A 164 22.42 -1.77 10.42
N ARG A 165 22.16 -0.68 11.13
CA ARG A 165 21.21 -0.71 12.26
C ARG A 165 19.82 -0.33 11.77
N ASN A 166 18.86 -1.20 12.09
CA ASN A 166 17.46 -0.93 11.85
C ASN A 166 16.92 -0.10 13.02
N THR A 167 16.18 0.96 12.73
CA THR A 167 15.56 1.80 13.75
C THR A 167 14.06 1.84 13.54
N ALA A 168 13.29 1.65 14.61
CA ALA A 168 11.87 1.95 14.63
C ALA A 168 11.60 3.31 15.31
N TYR A 169 10.67 4.08 14.76
CA TYR A 169 10.15 5.30 15.37
C TYR A 169 8.67 5.08 15.67
N ILE A 170 8.23 5.35 16.90
CA ILE A 170 6.83 5.32 17.31
C ILE A 170 6.38 6.75 17.57
N ILE A 171 5.28 7.15 16.94
CA ILE A 171 4.81 8.54 16.90
C ILE A 171 3.32 8.57 17.22
N GLY A 172 2.90 9.42 18.15
CA GLY A 172 1.49 9.65 18.48
C GLY A 172 0.99 11.00 17.98
N GLU A 173 -0.32 11.09 17.77
CA GLU A 173 -1.01 12.34 17.37
C GLU A 173 -0.85 13.47 18.40
N ASP A 174 -0.61 13.14 19.67
CA ASP A 174 -0.37 14.06 20.80
C ASP A 174 1.07 14.59 20.89
N GLY A 175 1.90 14.28 19.89
CA GLY A 175 3.32 14.61 19.91
C GLY A 175 4.18 13.58 20.63
N TYR A 176 3.62 12.45 21.09
CA TYR A 176 4.40 11.32 21.59
C TYR A 176 5.43 10.88 20.55
N PHE A 177 6.69 10.72 20.96
CA PHE A 177 7.77 10.29 20.08
C PHE A 177 8.72 9.35 20.83
N ARG A 178 9.01 8.19 20.23
CA ARG A 178 9.99 7.23 20.76
C ARG A 178 10.81 6.60 19.63
N LYS A 179 12.13 6.62 19.79
CA LYS A 179 13.09 5.92 18.91
C LYS A 179 13.49 4.59 19.55
N LEU A 180 13.53 3.52 18.76
CA LEU A 180 13.91 2.17 19.18
C LEU A 180 15.00 1.62 18.25
N ASP A 181 16.15 1.22 18.81
CA ASP A 181 17.18 0.47 18.08
C ASP A 181 16.71 -0.98 17.96
N LEU A 182 16.51 -1.46 16.73
CA LEU A 182 16.10 -2.84 16.45
C LEU A 182 17.29 -3.78 16.26
N GLY A 183 18.51 -3.27 16.41
CA GLY A 183 19.74 -4.04 16.25
C GLY A 183 20.24 -4.08 14.81
N GLU A 184 21.26 -4.90 14.62
CA GLU A 184 22.03 -4.99 13.38
C GLU A 184 21.40 -5.98 12.39
N GLU A 185 21.26 -5.55 11.13
CA GLU A 185 20.82 -6.37 10.01
C GLU A 185 22.00 -7.22 9.51
N THR A 186 21.85 -8.55 9.58
CA THR A 186 22.88 -9.51 9.14
C THR A 186 22.69 -9.98 7.69
N SER A 187 21.63 -9.53 7.00
CA SER A 187 21.33 -9.95 5.63
C SER A 187 21.88 -8.96 4.59
N GLU A 188 22.59 -9.49 3.59
CA GLU A 188 23.05 -8.75 2.41
C GLU A 188 21.93 -8.43 1.41
N ILE A 189 20.71 -8.91 1.67
CA ILE A 189 19.55 -8.75 0.78
C ILE A 189 18.97 -7.35 0.99
N HIS A 190 18.88 -6.59 -0.10
CA HIS A 190 18.49 -5.18 -0.15
C HIS A 190 17.01 -4.89 0.13
N ASP A 191 16.20 -5.89 0.47
CA ASP A 191 14.76 -5.69 0.59
C ASP A 191 14.40 -5.01 1.91
N CYS A 192 13.76 -3.84 1.83
CA CYS A 192 13.08 -3.23 2.96
C CYS A 192 12.05 -4.23 3.51
N PRO A 193 11.90 -4.38 4.84
CA PRO A 193 10.83 -5.21 5.37
C PRO A 193 9.49 -4.66 4.87
N LEU A 194 8.88 -5.41 3.95
CA LEU A 194 7.55 -5.15 3.41
C LEU A 194 6.56 -5.43 4.55
N ASP A 195 6.20 -4.40 5.30
CA ASP A 195 5.15 -4.55 6.30
C ASP A 195 3.80 -4.55 5.58
N CYS A 196 3.18 -5.72 5.50
CA CYS A 196 1.81 -5.83 5.02
C CYS A 196 0.90 -5.26 6.11
N SER A 197 0.20 -4.16 5.82
CA SER A 197 -0.83 -3.61 6.70
C SER A 197 -2.01 -4.59 6.82
N TYR A 198 -1.84 -5.65 7.60
CA TYR A 198 -2.93 -6.50 8.05
C TYR A 198 -3.51 -5.85 9.30
N VAL A 199 -4.75 -5.37 9.21
CA VAL A 199 -5.55 -5.06 10.40
C VAL A 199 -6.31 -6.34 10.73
N PRO A 200 -5.89 -7.14 11.74
CA PRO A 200 -6.73 -8.21 12.22
C PRO A 200 -7.95 -7.55 12.86
N SER A 201 -9.14 -7.79 12.33
CA SER A 201 -10.28 -7.85 13.24
C SER A 201 -9.93 -8.92 14.29
N SER A 202 -10.10 -8.62 15.57
CA SER A 202 -9.82 -9.47 16.72
C SER A 202 -10.71 -10.73 16.77
N VAL A 203 -10.59 -11.58 15.76
CA VAL A 203 -11.23 -12.88 15.67
C VAL A 203 -10.30 -13.87 16.34
N GLN A 204 -10.70 -14.38 17.51
CA GLN A 204 -10.02 -15.48 18.18
C GLN A 204 -9.93 -16.68 17.23
N ILE A 205 -8.72 -16.98 16.75
CA ILE A 205 -8.45 -18.22 16.03
C ILE A 205 -8.53 -19.35 17.06
N LYS A 206 -9.63 -20.11 17.04
CA LYS A 206 -9.74 -21.33 17.84
C LYS A 206 -8.68 -22.32 17.35
N GLN A 207 -7.63 -22.54 18.15
CA GLN A 207 -6.66 -23.58 17.86
C GLN A 207 -7.36 -24.95 17.85
N ARG A 208 -7.24 -25.66 16.73
CA ARG A 208 -7.73 -27.03 16.57
C ARG A 208 -6.95 -27.93 17.53
N GLY A 209 -7.65 -28.61 18.43
CA GLY A 209 -7.08 -29.48 19.46
C GLY A 209 -6.09 -30.51 18.91
N LYS A 210 -5.02 -30.75 19.68
CA LYS A 210 -3.94 -31.70 19.39
C LYS A 210 -4.49 -33.09 19.03
N LYS A 211 -4.18 -33.58 17.81
CA LYS A 211 -4.39 -35.00 17.44
C LYS A 211 -3.45 -35.89 18.26
N LYS A 212 -4.01 -36.85 19.02
CA LYS A 212 -3.25 -37.92 19.69
C LYS A 212 -2.53 -38.78 18.62
N LYS A 213 -1.21 -38.98 18.77
CA LYS A 213 -0.41 -39.93 17.97
C LYS A 213 -0.83 -41.37 18.29
N LYS A 214 -1.18 -42.17 17.27
CA LYS A 214 -1.28 -43.64 17.37
C LYS A 214 0.12 -44.24 17.40
N LYS A 215 0.38 -45.11 18.39
CA LYS A 215 1.59 -45.95 18.51
C LYS A 215 1.55 -47.02 17.40
N LYS A 216 2.60 -47.13 16.57
CA LYS A 216 2.83 -48.30 15.71
C LYS A 216 3.44 -49.42 16.56
N LYS A 217 2.84 -50.61 16.56
CA LYS A 217 3.49 -51.86 16.97
C LYS A 217 4.29 -52.38 15.77
N SER A 218 5.56 -52.72 15.99
CA SER A 218 6.41 -53.48 15.06
C SER A 218 6.12 -54.98 15.27
N GLU A 219 5.80 -55.69 14.19
CA GLU A 219 5.87 -57.15 14.14
C GLU A 219 7.19 -57.53 13.45
N GLU A 220 7.94 -58.37 14.15
CA GLU A 220 9.22 -58.95 13.78
C GLU A 220 8.94 -60.24 12.99
N LYS A 221 9.40 -60.33 11.75
CA LYS A 221 9.44 -61.59 11.00
C LYS A 221 10.86 -62.11 11.00
N GLY A 222 11.15 -63.10 11.83
CA GLY A 222 12.33 -63.94 11.72
C GLY A 222 12.14 -64.96 10.60
N GLY A 223 13.13 -65.05 9.70
CA GLY A 223 13.22 -66.10 8.70
C GLY A 223 13.75 -67.40 9.32
N THR A 224 13.21 -68.51 8.83
CA THR A 224 13.89 -69.82 8.77
C THR A 224 14.68 -69.91 7.48
#